data_AF-A0A0A1MTL6-F1
#
_entry.id   AF-A0A0A1MTL6-F1
#
_cell.length_a   1.000
_cell.length_b   1.000
_cell.length_c   1.000
_cell.angle_alpha   90.00
_cell.angle_beta   90.00
_cell.angle_gamma   90.00
#
_symmetry.space_group_name_H-M   'P 1'
#
loop_
_entity.id
_entity.type
_entity.pdbx_description
1 polymer ?
#
loop_
_entity_poly.entity_id
_entity_poly.type
_entity_poly.pdbx_seq_one_letter_code
_entity_poly.pdbx_strand_id
1 'polypeptide(L)'
;MTQKKEPIKNWKIWVILIVLLIFSVPWYLPTGSYEPFILGLPYWAWIILGVSLIISIVLTLILKHCWYMTDEEEMQEEEEKQ
;
A
#
# COMPACT_ATOMS: atom_id res chain seq x y z
N MET A 1 15.17 -25.50 8.53
CA MET A 1 15.59 -24.08 8.39
C MET A 1 14.47 -23.36 7.67
N THR A 2 13.44 -22.98 8.41
CA THR A 2 12.26 -22.30 7.86
C THR A 2 12.68 -20.93 7.39
N GLN A 3 12.62 -20.73 6.07
CA GLN A 3 13.01 -19.50 5.41
C GLN A 3 12.07 -18.39 5.88
N LYS A 4 12.54 -17.57 6.83
CA LYS A 4 11.92 -16.31 7.25
C LYS A 4 11.65 -15.51 5.97
N LYS A 5 10.41 -15.56 5.47
CA LYS A 5 10.04 -14.91 4.21
C LYS A 5 9.95 -13.42 4.50
N GLU A 6 11.08 -12.75 4.38
CA GLU A 6 11.16 -11.32 4.64
C GLU A 6 10.20 -10.56 3.70
N PRO A 7 9.39 -9.63 4.23
CA PRO A 7 8.45 -8.80 3.49
C PRO A 7 8.99 -8.18 2.21
N ILE A 8 10.28 -7.83 2.27
CA ILE A 8 11.05 -7.17 1.22
C ILE A 8 11.24 -8.07 -0.01
N LYS A 9 11.14 -9.41 0.13
CA LYS A 9 11.33 -10.36 -0.97
C LYS A 9 10.08 -10.54 -1.84
N ASN A 10 8.92 -10.08 -1.39
CA ASN A 10 7.67 -10.13 -2.16
C ASN A 10 7.62 -8.98 -3.17
N TRP A 11 8.33 -9.13 -4.29
CA TRP A 11 8.38 -8.15 -5.39
C TRP A 11 7.00 -7.62 -5.84
N LYS A 12 5.96 -8.46 -5.74
CA LYS A 12 4.57 -8.09 -6.04
C LYS A 12 4.06 -6.88 -5.24
N ILE A 13 4.46 -6.78 -3.97
CA ILE A 13 4.09 -5.67 -3.08
C ILE A 13 4.69 -4.36 -3.59
N TRP A 14 5.96 -4.42 -4.00
CA TRP A 14 6.67 -3.27 -4.54
C TRP A 14 6.08 -2.81 -5.88
N VAL A 15 5.68 -3.75 -6.74
CA VAL A 15 4.97 -3.45 -7.99
C VAL A 15 3.65 -2.72 -7.70
N ILE A 16 2.83 -3.20 -6.75
CA ILE A 16 1.57 -2.54 -6.39
C ILE A 16 1.81 -1.12 -5.88
N LEU A 17 2.81 -0.92 -5.00
CA LEU A 17 3.15 0.40 -4.47
C LEU A 17 3.64 1.36 -5.56
N ILE A 18 4.52 0.90 -6.46
CA ILE A 18 4.98 1.72 -7.59
C ILE A 18 3.80 2.11 -8.47
N VAL A 19 2.92 1.16 -8.80
CA VAL A 19 1.73 1.43 -9.62
C VAL A 19 0.83 2.45 -8.94
N LEU A 20 0.57 2.33 -7.63
CA LEU A 20 -0.21 3.34 -6.89
C LEU A 20 0.46 4.72 -6.91
N LEU A 21 1.77 4.80 -6.71
CA LEU A 21 2.53 6.06 -6.77
C LEU A 21 2.47 6.72 -8.15
N ILE A 22 2.58 5.90 -9.19
CA ILE A 22 2.41 6.28 -10.59
C ILE A 22 1.01 6.85 -10.83
N PHE A 23 -0.04 6.15 -10.39
CA PHE A 23 -1.42 6.59 -10.52
C PHE A 23 -1.75 7.82 -9.67
N SER A 24 -0.99 8.04 -8.60
CA SER A 24 -1.10 9.22 -7.75
C SER A 24 -0.76 10.49 -8.50
N VAL A 25 0.00 10.43 -9.60
CA VAL A 25 0.40 11.59 -10.42
C VAL A 25 -0.47 11.67 -11.68
N PRO A 26 -1.00 12.83 -12.08
CA PRO A 26 -1.96 12.99 -13.18
C PRO A 26 -1.25 13.11 -14.52
N TRP A 27 -0.22 12.30 -14.81
CA TRP A 27 0.45 12.43 -16.11
C TRP A 27 -0.49 12.15 -17.29
N TYR A 28 -1.60 11.47 -17.01
CA TYR A 28 -2.63 11.08 -17.96
C TYR A 28 -3.62 12.21 -18.23
N LEU A 29 -3.52 13.34 -17.51
CA LEU A 29 -4.35 14.50 -17.70
C LEU A 29 -3.66 15.53 -18.60
N PRO A 30 -4.39 16.15 -19.55
CA PRO A 30 -3.88 17.25 -20.33
C PRO A 30 -3.39 18.40 -19.44
N THR A 31 -2.29 19.03 -19.82
CA THR A 31 -1.84 20.28 -19.22
C THR A 31 -2.95 21.31 -19.38
N GLY A 32 -3.56 21.78 -18.30
CA GLY A 32 -4.71 22.68 -18.37
C GLY A 32 -6.04 22.10 -17.85
N SER A 33 -6.13 20.80 -17.58
CA SER A 33 -7.37 20.17 -17.09
C SER A 33 -7.59 20.40 -15.59
N TYR A 34 -7.96 21.63 -15.24
CA TYR A 34 -8.35 22.02 -13.88
C TYR A 34 -9.87 21.94 -13.66
N GLU A 35 -10.63 21.92 -14.75
CA GLU A 35 -12.08 21.82 -14.75
C GLU A 35 -12.53 20.36 -14.91
N PRO A 36 -13.62 19.94 -14.24
CA PRO A 36 -14.44 20.73 -13.31
C PRO A 36 -13.83 20.85 -11.91
N PHE A 37 -14.07 21.99 -11.26
CA PHE A 37 -13.77 22.19 -9.84
C PHE A 37 -14.90 21.61 -8.99
N ILE A 38 -14.57 20.62 -8.16
CA ILE A 38 -15.48 20.00 -7.20
C ILE A 38 -15.12 20.55 -5.83
N LEU A 39 -16.04 21.30 -5.22
CA LEU A 39 -15.86 21.97 -3.92
C LEU A 39 -14.64 22.92 -3.87
N GLY A 40 -14.31 23.57 -5.00
CA GLY A 40 -13.16 24.49 -5.09
C GLY A 40 -11.81 23.81 -5.36
N LEU A 41 -11.77 22.48 -5.45
CA LEU A 41 -10.59 21.71 -5.83
C LEU A 41 -10.78 21.07 -7.21
N PRO A 42 -9.74 20.99 -8.06
CA PRO A 42 -9.84 20.29 -9.33
C PRO A 42 -10.18 18.81 -9.07
N TYR A 43 -10.97 18.18 -9.94
CA TYR A 43 -11.40 16.79 -9.77
C TYR A 43 -10.23 15.82 -9.50
N TRP A 44 -9.07 16.08 -10.09
CA TRP A 44 -7.89 15.26 -9.87
C TRP A 44 -7.37 15.30 -8.43
N ALA A 45 -7.57 16.39 -7.69
CA ALA A 45 -7.20 16.45 -6.27
C ALA A 45 -7.96 15.40 -5.44
N TRP A 46 -9.23 15.14 -5.77
CA TRP A 46 -10.02 14.09 -5.14
C TRP A 46 -9.49 12.69 -5.48
N ILE A 47 -9.00 12.50 -6.71
CA ILE A 47 -8.35 11.26 -7.12
C ILE A 47 -7.09 11.02 -6.30
N ILE A 48 -6.20 12.02 -6.15
CA ILE A 48 -4.99 11.90 -5.31
C ILE A 48 -5.36 11.55 -3.87
N LEU A 49 -6.39 12.21 -3.33
CA LEU A 49 -6.82 11.99 -1.95
C LEU A 49 -7.31 10.56 -1.76
N GLY A 50 -8.09 10.04 -2.72
CA GLY A 50 -8.50 8.63 -2.75
C GLY A 50 -7.30 7.68 -2.87
N VAL A 51 -6.37 7.95 -3.79
CA VAL A 51 -5.17 7.14 -3.98
C VAL A 51 -4.30 7.13 -2.72
N SER A 52 -4.12 8.27 -2.05
CA SER A 52 -3.38 8.38 -0.79
C SER A 52 -4.00 7.53 0.31
N LEU A 53 -5.34 7.51 0.42
CA LEU A 53 -6.04 6.65 1.35
C LEU A 53 -5.81 5.16 1.03
N ILE A 54 -5.88 4.79 -0.25
CA ILE A 54 -5.60 3.41 -0.69
C ILE A 54 -4.15 3.03 -0.38
N ILE A 55 -3.18 3.90 -0.62
CA ILE A 55 -1.77 3.69 -0.27
C ILE A 55 -1.64 3.41 1.23
N SER A 56 -2.31 4.19 2.07
CA SER A 56 -2.29 4.00 3.52
C SER A 56 -2.83 2.63 3.92
N ILE A 57 -4.00 2.22 3.39
CA ILE A 57 -4.59 0.90 3.65
C ILE A 57 -3.67 -0.23 3.19
N VAL A 58 -3.13 -0.13 1.98
CA VAL A 58 -2.20 -1.12 1.42
C VAL A 58 -0.97 -1.23 2.31
N LEU A 59 -0.40 -0.11 2.77
CA LEU A 59 0.73 -0.09 3.68
C LEU A 59 0.38 -0.77 5.02
N THR A 60 -0.78 -0.44 5.60
CA THR A 60 -1.26 -1.09 6.83
C THR A 60 -1.43 -2.61 6.65
N LEU A 61 -1.97 -3.06 5.51
CA LEU A 61 -2.11 -4.48 5.21
C LEU A 61 -0.76 -5.18 5.03
N ILE A 62 0.21 -4.52 4.40
CA ILE A 62 1.57 -5.04 4.26
C ILE A 62 2.21 -5.19 5.64
N LEU A 63 2.14 -4.14 6.48
CA LEU A 63 2.68 -4.19 7.84
C LEU A 63 2.02 -5.31 8.63
N LYS A 64 0.69 -5.42 8.61
CA LYS A 64 -0.02 -6.48 9.33
C LYS A 64 0.38 -7.86 8.79
N HIS A 65 0.23 -8.13 7.50
CA HIS A 65 0.45 -9.46 6.97
C HIS A 65 1.92 -9.91 7.01
N CYS A 66 2.86 -8.97 6.97
CA CYS A 66 4.27 -9.30 6.89
C CYS A 66 5.05 -9.16 8.20
N TRP A 67 4.50 -8.42 9.16
CA TRP A 67 5.07 -8.32 10.52
C TRP A 67 4.39 -9.28 11.50
N TYR A 68 3.04 -9.40 11.50
CA TYR A 68 2.34 -10.30 12.44
C TYR A 68 2.61 -11.80 12.19
N MET A 69 2.94 -12.21 10.96
CA MET A 69 3.33 -13.60 10.71
C MET A 69 4.61 -14.02 11.44
N THR A 70 5.46 -13.07 11.87
CA THR A 70 6.62 -13.41 12.71
C THR A 70 6.19 -13.71 14.16
N ASP A 71 5.26 -12.93 14.71
CA ASP A 71 4.85 -13.08 16.12
C ASP A 71 3.87 -14.25 16.34
N GLU A 72 2.96 -14.51 15.39
CA GLU A 72 1.98 -15.61 15.51
C GLU A 72 2.63 -17.01 15.38
N GLU A 73 3.64 -17.15 14.51
CA GLU A 73 4.41 -18.40 14.38
C GLU A 73 5.34 -18.64 15.59
N GLU A 74 5.95 -17.58 16.14
CA GLU A 74 6.81 -17.66 17.34
C GLU A 74 6.00 -18.01 18.61
N MET A 75 4.78 -17.47 18.79
CA MET A 75 3.90 -17.83 19.92
C MET A 75 3.40 -19.28 19.88
N GLN A 76 3.09 -19.82 18.70
CA GLN A 76 2.62 -21.21 18.57
C GLN A 76 3.75 -22.23 18.83
N GLU A 77 4.99 -21.94 18.41
CA GLU A 77 6.14 -22.80 18.73
C GLU A 77 6.51 -22.79 20.23
N GLU A 78 6.25 -21.69 20.95
CA GLU A 78 6.45 -21.61 22.40
C GLU A 78 5.38 -22.40 23.17
N GLU A 79 4.11 -22.36 22.74
CA GLU A 79 3.03 -23.16 23.34
C GLU A 79 3.18 -24.67 23.07
N GLU A 80 3.69 -25.10 21.91
CA GLU A 80 3.94 -26.53 21.61
C GLU A 80 5.18 -27.11 22.31
N LYS A 81 6.11 -26.27 22.78
CA LYS A 81 7.33 -26.70 23.50
C LYS A 81 7.19 -26.70 25.02
N GLN A 82 6.05 -26.26 25.56
CA GLN A 82 5.76 -26.22 27.00
C GLN A 82 4.85 -27.37 27.44
#